data_AF-A0A1G1E3P0-F1
#
_entry.id   AF-A0A1G1E3P0-F1
#
_cell.length_a   1.000
_cell.length_b   1.000
_cell.length_c   1.000
_cell.angle_alpha   90.00
_cell.angle_beta   90.00
_cell.angle_gamma   90.00
#
_symmetry.space_group_name_H-M   'P 1'
#
loop_
_entity.id
_entity.type
_entity.pdbx_description
1 polymer ?
#
loop_
_entity_poly.entity_id
_entity_poly.type
_entity_poly.pdbx_seq_one_letter_code
_entity_poly.pdbx_strand_id
1 'polypeptide(L)'
;MFGFLKSKHGDEELSRECVRHVFAVGRETCPSIVEAVQMFTQGDVSFPVNDAASLDISLAILGTSLAVLKGHSQVMTADRGTHIETFCKHSIQRDYDLPSDSADKLNDTLDEYQAAFEKSMAGKNNPFGETSGMMLVRCLGPRAKALCLPGTSALRFFVHQVVGDLMTMTVTQVLTFWKGK
;
A
#
# COMPACT_ATOMS: atom_id res chain seq x y z
N MET A 1 -16.88 -36.01 9.70
CA MET A 1 -17.27 -34.62 10.02
C MET A 1 -16.14 -33.95 10.79
N PHE A 2 -15.01 -33.69 10.12
CA PHE A 2 -13.82 -33.05 10.70
C PHE A 2 -13.24 -32.13 9.63
N GLY A 3 -13.43 -30.81 9.75
CA GLY A 3 -12.97 -29.89 8.70
C GLY A 3 -13.13 -28.39 8.97
N PHE A 4 -13.27 -27.93 10.22
CA PHE A 4 -13.55 -26.51 10.47
C PHE A 4 -12.67 -25.84 11.54
N LEU A 5 -11.67 -26.54 12.11
CA LEU A 5 -10.82 -25.97 13.16
C LEU A 5 -9.35 -25.72 12.72
N LYS A 6 -8.98 -26.07 11.48
CA LYS A 6 -7.62 -25.81 10.96
C LYS A 6 -7.45 -24.44 10.27
N SER A 7 -8.53 -23.73 9.90
CA SER A 7 -8.40 -22.54 9.05
C SER A 7 -8.07 -21.24 9.81
N LYS A 8 -8.51 -21.08 11.07
CA LYS A 8 -8.31 -19.81 11.79
C LYS A 8 -6.87 -19.56 12.23
N HIS A 9 -6.13 -20.59 12.61
CA HIS A 9 -4.74 -20.43 13.05
C HIS A 9 -3.77 -20.18 11.88
N GLY A 10 -4.04 -20.80 10.72
CA GLY A 10 -3.24 -20.60 9.52
C GLY A 10 -3.38 -19.19 8.95
N ASP A 11 -4.61 -18.66 8.87
CA ASP A 11 -4.83 -17.32 8.32
C ASP A 11 -4.19 -16.22 9.17
N GLU A 12 -4.21 -16.31 10.50
CA GLU A 12 -3.53 -15.33 11.36
C GLU A 12 -1.99 -15.36 11.18
N GLU A 13 -1.40 -16.54 11.06
CA GLU A 13 0.04 -16.68 10.78
C GLU A 13 0.42 -16.18 9.39
N LEU A 14 -0.36 -16.55 8.37
CA LEU A 14 -0.16 -16.07 7.00
C LEU A 14 -0.37 -14.55 6.89
N SER A 15 -1.30 -13.96 7.63
CA SER A 15 -1.46 -12.51 7.69
C SER A 15 -0.23 -11.83 8.28
N ARG A 16 0.35 -12.36 9.36
CA ARG A 16 1.60 -11.83 9.94
C ARG A 16 2.75 -11.90 8.95
N GLU A 17 2.92 -13.05 8.29
CA GLU A 17 3.92 -13.22 7.23
C GLU A 17 3.70 -12.24 6.08
N CYS A 18 2.45 -12.04 5.66
CA CYS A 18 2.09 -11.09 4.62
C CYS A 18 2.47 -9.66 5.02
N VAL A 19 2.18 -9.20 6.24
CA VAL A 19 2.56 -7.87 6.71
C VAL A 19 4.08 -7.69 6.69
N ARG A 20 4.84 -8.68 7.19
CA ARG A 20 6.31 -8.65 7.16
C ARG A 20 6.85 -8.61 5.74
N HIS A 21 6.27 -9.42 4.85
CA HIS A 21 6.63 -9.45 3.44
C HIS A 21 6.39 -8.09 2.77
N VAL A 22 5.22 -7.47 3.00
CA VAL A 22 4.93 -6.14 2.45
C VAL A 22 5.89 -5.08 2.96
N PHE A 23 6.24 -5.09 4.25
CA PHE A 23 7.19 -4.12 4.80
C PHE A 23 8.62 -4.34 4.29
N ALA A 24 8.99 -5.57 3.94
CA ALA A 24 10.26 -5.84 3.25
C ALA A 24 10.21 -5.29 1.81
N VAL A 25 9.17 -5.65 1.05
CA VAL A 25 8.98 -5.19 -0.33
C VAL A 25 8.91 -3.66 -0.41
N GLY A 26 8.15 -2.99 0.46
CA GLY A 26 8.04 -1.53 0.46
C GLY A 26 9.38 -0.82 0.68
N ARG A 27 10.26 -1.37 1.52
CA ARG A 27 11.64 -0.89 1.70
C ARG A 27 12.48 -1.07 0.45
N GLU A 28 12.35 -2.21 -0.24
CA GLU A 28 13.05 -2.50 -1.49
C GLU A 28 12.53 -1.66 -2.68
N THR A 29 11.24 -1.33 -2.69
CA THR A 29 10.60 -0.51 -3.73
C THR A 29 10.90 0.97 -3.57
N CYS A 30 11.18 1.46 -2.36
CA CYS A 30 11.42 2.88 -2.09
C CYS A 30 12.53 3.49 -2.97
N PRO A 31 13.71 2.86 -3.15
CA PRO A 31 14.73 3.34 -4.09
C PRO A 31 14.22 3.47 -5.54
N SER A 32 13.42 2.52 -6.02
CA SER A 32 12.88 2.57 -7.39
C SER A 32 11.87 3.71 -7.57
N ILE A 33 11.08 4.03 -6.55
CA ILE A 33 10.18 5.20 -6.56
C ILE A 33 11.02 6.49 -6.62
N VAL A 34 12.09 6.57 -5.85
CA VAL A 34 13.00 7.73 -5.83
C VAL A 34 13.64 7.94 -7.20
N GLU A 35 14.19 6.87 -7.78
CA GLU A 35 14.80 6.90 -9.10
C GLU A 35 13.81 7.36 -10.17
N ALA A 36 12.58 6.82 -10.15
CA ALA A 36 11.53 7.26 -11.07
C ALA A 36 11.22 8.75 -10.92
N VAL A 37 11.01 9.22 -9.68
CA VAL A 37 10.74 10.65 -9.42
C VAL A 37 11.91 11.53 -9.91
N GLN A 38 13.15 11.16 -9.61
CA GLN A 38 14.34 11.92 -10.00
C GLN A 38 14.52 11.96 -11.52
N MET A 39 14.36 10.83 -12.20
CA MET A 39 14.52 10.74 -13.66
C MET A 39 13.56 11.69 -14.40
N PHE A 40 12.28 11.72 -13.99
CA PHE A 40 11.27 12.58 -14.64
C PHE A 40 11.32 14.05 -14.20
N THR A 41 11.96 14.33 -13.07
CA THR A 41 12.20 15.69 -12.58
C THR A 41 13.59 16.21 -12.93
N GLN A 42 14.40 15.47 -13.68
CA GLN A 42 15.79 15.81 -13.99
C GLN A 42 16.65 16.07 -12.73
N GLY A 43 16.29 15.44 -11.61
CA GLY A 43 16.95 15.62 -10.32
C GLY A 43 16.47 16.83 -9.50
N ASP A 44 15.56 17.64 -10.01
CA ASP A 44 15.08 18.86 -9.31
C ASP A 44 14.30 18.55 -8.03
N VAL A 45 13.72 17.34 -7.93
CA VAL A 45 12.97 16.92 -6.76
C VAL A 45 13.69 15.83 -5.99
N SER A 46 14.08 16.17 -4.76
CA SER A 46 14.59 15.21 -3.79
C SER A 46 13.43 14.48 -3.11
N PHE A 47 13.30 13.19 -3.41
CA PHE A 47 12.41 12.28 -2.67
C PHE A 47 13.13 11.74 -1.42
N PRO A 48 12.49 11.74 -0.24
CA PRO A 48 13.13 11.24 0.98
C PRO A 48 13.31 9.71 0.94
N VAL A 49 14.54 9.24 1.13
CA VAL A 49 14.85 7.83 1.40
C VAL A 49 15.09 7.69 2.91
N ASN A 50 14.02 7.47 3.66
CA ASN A 50 14.08 7.28 5.11
C ASN A 50 12.97 6.32 5.58
N ASP A 51 13.00 5.98 6.86
CA ASP A 51 12.06 5.02 7.45
C ASP A 51 10.61 5.49 7.36
N ALA A 52 10.34 6.78 7.49
CA ALA A 52 8.99 7.34 7.39
C ALA A 52 8.40 7.17 5.98
N ALA A 53 9.17 7.53 4.95
CA ALA A 53 8.74 7.34 3.56
C ALA A 53 8.59 5.86 3.22
N SER A 54 9.52 5.02 3.69
CA SER A 54 9.45 3.57 3.52
C SER A 54 8.21 2.97 4.17
N LEU A 55 7.83 3.49 5.34
CA LEU A 55 6.61 3.10 6.04
C LEU A 55 5.36 3.55 5.28
N ASP A 56 5.24 4.81 4.85
CA ASP A 56 4.10 5.27 4.04
C ASP A 56 3.96 4.46 2.74
N ILE A 57 5.06 4.15 2.05
CA ILE A 57 5.05 3.28 0.86
C ILE A 57 4.54 1.87 1.22
N SER A 58 5.03 1.30 2.32
CA SER A 58 4.61 -0.03 2.78
C SER A 58 3.12 -0.05 3.15
N LEU A 59 2.61 1.00 3.79
CA LEU A 59 1.20 1.15 4.12
C LEU A 59 0.34 1.33 2.87
N ALA A 60 0.82 2.09 1.87
CA ALA A 60 0.14 2.19 0.59
C ALA A 60 0.02 0.80 -0.05
N ILE A 61 1.10 0.00 -0.05
CA ILE A 61 1.12 -1.32 -0.67
C ILE A 61 0.18 -2.26 0.08
N LEU A 62 0.26 -2.27 1.41
CA LEU A 62 -0.57 -3.13 2.24
C LEU A 62 -2.04 -2.75 2.13
N GLY A 63 -2.38 -1.47 2.28
CA GLY A 63 -3.75 -0.96 2.18
C GLY A 63 -4.37 -1.30 0.83
N THR A 64 -3.67 -1.00 -0.26
CA THR A 64 -4.15 -1.39 -1.61
C THR A 64 -4.27 -2.90 -1.78
N SER A 65 -3.32 -3.68 -1.28
CA SER A 65 -3.40 -5.15 -1.35
C SER A 65 -4.63 -5.67 -0.60
N LEU A 66 -4.92 -5.16 0.59
CA LEU A 66 -6.09 -5.55 1.38
C LEU A 66 -7.41 -5.19 0.68
N ALA A 67 -7.49 -3.99 0.08
CA ALA A 67 -8.66 -3.61 -0.73
C ALA A 67 -8.87 -4.57 -1.91
N VAL A 68 -7.80 -4.95 -2.61
CA VAL A 68 -7.88 -5.96 -3.68
C VAL A 68 -8.36 -7.30 -3.12
N LEU A 69 -7.78 -7.76 -2.01
CA LEU A 69 -8.17 -9.02 -1.37
C LEU A 69 -9.64 -9.08 -0.96
N LYS A 70 -10.24 -7.96 -0.57
CA LYS A 70 -11.64 -7.87 -0.11
C LYS A 70 -12.67 -7.84 -1.23
N GLY A 71 -12.35 -7.31 -2.41
CA GLY A 71 -13.37 -7.07 -3.44
C GLY A 71 -12.98 -7.40 -4.87
N HIS A 72 -11.69 -7.53 -5.15
CA HIS A 72 -11.16 -7.56 -6.52
C HIS A 72 -10.16 -8.70 -6.76
N SER A 73 -10.01 -9.60 -5.80
CA SER A 73 -9.05 -10.69 -5.83
C SER A 73 -9.59 -11.89 -6.58
N GLN A 74 -8.74 -12.52 -7.39
CA GLN A 74 -9.01 -13.83 -7.98
C GLN A 74 -8.48 -14.99 -7.13
N VAL A 75 -7.74 -14.70 -6.06
CA VAL A 75 -7.08 -15.73 -5.23
C VAL A 75 -7.80 -15.96 -3.91
N MET A 76 -8.79 -15.13 -3.56
CA MET A 76 -9.49 -15.21 -2.28
C MET A 76 -10.91 -14.62 -2.38
N THR A 77 -11.84 -15.15 -1.56
CA THR A 77 -13.20 -14.61 -1.42
C THR A 77 -13.22 -13.35 -0.54
N ALA A 78 -14.22 -12.49 -0.75
CA ALA A 78 -14.39 -11.26 0.02
C ALA A 78 -14.46 -11.47 1.54
N ASP A 79 -15.18 -12.51 1.98
CA ASP A 79 -15.32 -12.83 3.40
C ASP A 79 -13.98 -13.20 4.04
N ARG A 80 -13.18 -14.05 3.37
CA ARG A 80 -11.84 -14.39 3.84
C ARG A 80 -10.92 -13.17 3.78
N GLY A 81 -11.02 -12.34 2.73
CA GLY A 81 -10.30 -11.07 2.62
C GLY A 81 -10.52 -10.14 3.81
N THR A 82 -11.78 -10.02 4.27
CA THR A 82 -12.14 -9.22 5.46
C THR A 82 -11.51 -9.79 6.74
N HIS A 83 -11.47 -11.13 6.87
CA HIS A 83 -10.77 -11.76 7.98
C HIS A 83 -9.25 -11.51 7.94
N ILE A 84 -8.64 -11.63 6.75
CA ILE A 84 -7.20 -11.36 6.56
C ILE A 84 -6.86 -9.92 6.91
N GLU A 85 -7.67 -8.95 6.47
CA GLU A 85 -7.51 -7.54 6.86
C GLU A 85 -7.49 -7.37 8.37
N THR A 86 -8.46 -7.97 9.07
CA THR A 86 -8.56 -7.89 10.54
C THR A 86 -7.28 -8.42 11.19
N PHE A 87 -6.78 -9.58 10.74
CA PHE A 87 -5.53 -10.15 11.25
C PHE A 87 -4.30 -9.30 10.91
N CYS A 88 -4.23 -8.70 9.73
CA CYS A 88 -3.14 -7.80 9.36
C CYS A 88 -3.11 -6.55 10.25
N LYS A 89 -4.27 -5.91 10.51
CA LYS A 89 -4.38 -4.76 11.40
C LYS A 89 -3.97 -5.11 12.84
N HIS A 90 -4.43 -6.26 13.35
CA HIS A 90 -4.01 -6.75 14.67
C HIS A 90 -2.51 -7.07 14.72
N SER A 91 -1.95 -7.63 13.64
CA SER A 91 -0.51 -7.91 13.52
C SER A 91 0.32 -6.64 13.62
N ILE A 92 -0.09 -5.54 12.99
CA ILE A 92 0.62 -4.25 13.08
C ILE A 92 0.71 -3.77 14.53
N GLN A 93 -0.36 -3.94 15.31
CA GLN A 93 -0.38 -3.57 16.72
C GLN A 93 0.50 -4.50 17.58
N ARG A 94 0.34 -5.81 17.42
CA ARG A 94 0.95 -6.82 18.32
C ARG A 94 2.41 -7.12 17.99
N ASP A 95 2.73 -7.30 16.72
CA ASP A 95 4.03 -7.85 16.31
C ASP A 95 5.13 -6.77 16.21
N TYR A 96 4.77 -5.50 16.32
CA TYR A 96 5.70 -4.35 16.27
C TYR A 96 5.79 -3.58 17.60
N ASP A 97 5.17 -4.11 18.68
CA ASP A 97 5.16 -3.51 20.03
C ASP A 97 4.80 -2.02 20.05
N LEU A 98 3.89 -1.61 19.15
CA LEU A 98 3.50 -0.22 19.01
C LEU A 98 2.51 0.17 20.12
N PRO A 99 2.64 1.37 20.72
CA PRO A 99 1.58 1.94 21.56
C PRO A 99 0.25 1.96 20.79
N SER A 100 -0.88 1.76 21.49
CA SER A 100 -2.22 1.73 20.88
C SER A 100 -2.45 2.89 19.91
N ASP A 101 -2.17 4.11 20.36
CA ASP A 101 -2.40 5.33 19.59
C ASP A 101 -1.54 5.42 18.32
N SER A 102 -0.39 4.73 18.30
CA SER A 102 0.48 4.67 17.11
C SER A 102 -0.02 3.59 16.15
N ALA A 103 -0.44 2.44 16.66
CA ALA A 103 -1.02 1.37 15.85
C ALA A 103 -2.34 1.83 15.18
N ASP A 104 -3.18 2.57 15.91
CA ASP A 104 -4.43 3.12 15.38
C ASP A 104 -4.16 4.07 14.21
N LYS A 105 -3.17 4.97 14.32
CA LYS A 105 -2.77 5.86 13.22
C LYS A 105 -2.28 5.13 11.98
N LEU A 106 -1.57 4.01 12.16
CA LEU A 106 -1.14 3.18 11.03
C LEU A 106 -2.33 2.49 10.37
N ASN A 107 -3.26 1.97 11.17
CA ASN A 107 -4.48 1.34 10.67
C ASN A 107 -5.40 2.36 9.97
N ASP A 108 -5.53 3.57 10.50
CA ASP A 108 -6.25 4.67 9.84
C ASP A 108 -5.62 5.01 8.48
N THR A 109 -4.28 5.05 8.43
CA THR A 109 -3.57 5.28 7.16
C THR A 109 -3.80 4.15 6.15
N LEU A 110 -3.84 2.89 6.60
CA LEU A 110 -4.20 1.76 5.73
C LEU A 110 -5.62 1.92 5.18
N ASP A 111 -6.55 2.36 6.02
CA ASP A 111 -7.95 2.54 5.65
C ASP A 111 -8.14 3.69 4.66
N GLU A 112 -7.36 4.76 4.77
CA GLU A 112 -7.31 5.81 3.76
C GLU A 112 -6.88 5.26 2.39
N TYR A 113 -5.84 4.42 2.33
CA TYR A 113 -5.39 3.81 1.08
C TYR A 113 -6.39 2.81 0.51
N GLN A 114 -7.04 2.02 1.37
CA GLN A 114 -8.15 1.13 0.96
C GLN A 114 -9.28 1.94 0.35
N ALA A 115 -9.74 3.00 1.03
CA ALA A 115 -10.82 3.86 0.58
C ALA A 115 -10.47 4.59 -0.73
N ALA A 116 -9.23 5.06 -0.89
CA ALA A 116 -8.77 5.69 -2.13
C ALA A 116 -8.84 4.72 -3.31
N PHE A 117 -8.43 3.47 -3.10
CA PHE A 117 -8.52 2.42 -4.11
C PHE A 117 -9.98 2.10 -4.48
N GLU A 118 -10.82 1.82 -3.48
CA GLU A 118 -12.23 1.45 -3.66
C GLU A 118 -13.03 2.57 -4.34
N LYS A 119 -12.83 3.82 -3.91
CA LYS A 119 -13.46 5.00 -4.53
C LYS A 119 -13.08 5.14 -5.99
N SER A 120 -11.81 4.90 -6.32
CA SER A 120 -11.31 5.00 -7.69
C SER A 120 -11.86 3.89 -8.58
N MET A 121 -11.96 2.66 -8.06
CA MET A 121 -12.62 1.55 -8.73
C MET A 121 -14.10 1.86 -9.02
N ALA A 122 -14.84 2.38 -8.03
CA ALA A 122 -16.23 2.78 -8.20
C ALA A 122 -16.40 3.91 -9.22
N GLY A 123 -15.45 4.86 -9.25
CA GLY A 123 -15.40 5.97 -10.19
C GLY A 123 -14.92 5.63 -11.60
N LYS A 124 -14.54 4.37 -11.88
CA LYS A 124 -13.90 3.94 -13.15
C LYS A 124 -12.61 4.70 -13.48
N ASN A 125 -11.92 5.19 -12.45
CA ASN A 125 -10.60 5.81 -12.57
C ASN A 125 -9.50 4.75 -12.38
N ASN A 126 -8.24 5.09 -12.67
CA ASN A 126 -7.11 4.22 -12.33
C ASN A 126 -6.87 4.25 -10.80
N PRO A 127 -7.14 3.14 -10.08
CA PRO A 127 -7.07 3.14 -8.62
C PRO A 127 -5.63 3.15 -8.07
N PHE A 128 -4.67 2.64 -8.85
CA PHE A 128 -3.25 2.70 -8.50
C PHE A 128 -2.67 4.09 -8.74
N GLY A 129 -3.21 4.82 -9.72
CA GLY A 129 -2.95 6.25 -9.90
C GLY A 129 -3.34 7.02 -8.65
N GLU A 130 -4.60 6.94 -8.21
CA GLU A 130 -5.05 7.69 -7.01
C GLU A 130 -4.21 7.36 -5.76
N THR A 131 -4.00 6.07 -5.50
CA THR A 131 -3.22 5.60 -4.35
C THR A 131 -1.77 6.13 -4.40
N SER A 132 -1.10 6.04 -5.56
CA SER A 132 0.27 6.55 -5.71
C SER A 132 0.34 8.07 -5.58
N GLY A 133 -0.68 8.80 -6.05
CA GLY A 133 -0.78 10.25 -5.85
C GLY A 133 -0.84 10.61 -4.36
N MET A 134 -1.71 9.93 -3.61
CA MET A 134 -1.82 10.11 -2.16
C MET A 134 -0.51 9.78 -1.43
N MET A 135 0.14 8.67 -1.80
CA MET A 135 1.45 8.26 -1.27
C MET A 135 2.54 9.31 -1.54
N LEU A 136 2.64 9.81 -2.78
CA LEU A 136 3.61 10.84 -3.16
C LEU A 136 3.43 12.12 -2.34
N VAL A 137 2.18 12.56 -2.16
CA VAL A 137 1.86 13.75 -1.37
C VAL A 137 2.24 13.57 0.10
N ARG A 138 1.95 12.41 0.71
CA ARG A 138 2.34 12.12 2.10
C ARG A 138 3.85 12.08 2.28
N CYS A 139 4.57 11.37 1.41
CA CYS A 139 6.02 11.25 1.49
C CYS A 139 6.74 12.59 1.34
N LEU A 140 6.27 13.45 0.42
CA LEU A 140 6.94 14.72 0.14
C LEU A 140 6.44 15.87 1.02
N GLY A 141 5.22 15.76 1.55
CA GLY A 141 4.58 16.80 2.34
C GLY A 141 4.60 18.15 1.62
N PRO A 142 5.16 19.22 2.23
CA PRO A 142 5.27 20.53 1.59
C PRO A 142 6.01 20.53 0.26
N ARG A 143 6.92 19.56 0.02
CA ARG A 143 7.71 19.44 -1.21
C ARG A 143 6.90 18.89 -2.39
N ALA A 144 5.70 18.35 -2.16
CA ALA A 144 4.87 17.80 -3.22
C ALA A 144 4.54 18.82 -4.32
N LYS A 145 4.51 20.13 -3.99
CA LYS A 145 4.31 21.22 -4.96
C LYS A 145 5.36 21.21 -6.07
N ALA A 146 6.58 20.72 -5.82
CA ALA A 146 7.63 20.61 -6.82
C ALA A 146 7.34 19.52 -7.87
N LEU A 147 6.42 18.59 -7.58
CA LEU A 147 5.93 17.60 -8.53
C LEU A 147 4.66 18.02 -9.28
N CYS A 148 4.10 19.20 -8.97
CA CYS A 148 2.89 19.68 -9.63
C CYS A 148 3.21 20.33 -10.98
N LEU A 149 2.22 20.36 -11.87
CA LEU A 149 2.26 21.17 -13.07
C LEU A 149 2.29 22.66 -12.67
N PRO A 150 3.13 23.50 -13.30
CA PRO A 150 3.24 24.92 -12.99
C PRO A 150 1.87 25.61 -12.96
N GLY A 151 1.61 26.38 -11.89
CA GLY A 151 0.36 27.12 -11.71
C GLY A 151 -0.84 26.29 -11.25
N THR A 152 -0.65 25.02 -10.90
CA THR A 152 -1.73 24.12 -10.45
C THR A 152 -1.34 23.30 -9.22
N SER A 153 -2.32 22.60 -8.64
CA SER A 153 -2.10 21.56 -7.63
C SER A 153 -2.04 20.14 -8.21
N ALA A 154 -2.13 19.98 -9.53
CA ALA A 154 -2.15 18.68 -10.18
C ALA A 154 -0.73 18.12 -10.33
N LEU A 155 -0.50 16.85 -9.95
CA LEU A 155 0.77 16.17 -10.16
C LEU A 155 1.12 16.08 -11.64
N ARG A 156 2.42 16.14 -11.96
CA ARG A 156 2.94 15.90 -13.32
C ARG A 156 2.55 14.49 -13.76
N PHE A 157 1.81 14.41 -14.87
CA PHE A 157 1.24 13.17 -15.40
C PHE A 157 2.25 12.04 -15.53
N PHE A 158 3.45 12.31 -16.07
CA PHE A 158 4.48 11.28 -16.26
C PHE A 158 5.00 10.70 -14.93
N VAL A 159 5.25 11.55 -13.92
CA VAL A 159 5.71 11.09 -12.60
C VAL A 159 4.61 10.23 -11.97
N HIS A 160 3.37 10.74 -12.02
CA HIS A 160 2.22 10.07 -11.42
C HIS A 160 1.95 8.70 -12.06
N GLN A 161 1.95 8.62 -13.40
CA GLN A 161 1.72 7.38 -14.12
C GLN A 161 2.80 6.33 -13.82
N VAL A 162 4.08 6.71 -13.87
CA VAL A 162 5.18 5.76 -13.65
C VAL A 162 5.18 5.22 -12.22
N VAL A 163 4.96 6.08 -11.24
CA VAL A 163 4.85 5.64 -9.84
C VAL A 163 3.60 4.78 -9.65
N GLY A 164 2.48 5.10 -10.32
CA GLY A 164 1.28 4.27 -10.33
C GLY A 164 1.51 2.87 -10.92
N ASP A 165 2.30 2.77 -11.99
CA ASP A 165 2.63 1.49 -12.62
C ASP A 165 3.56 0.65 -11.73
N LEU A 166 4.58 1.27 -11.12
CA LEU A 166 5.43 0.62 -10.11
C LEU A 166 4.60 0.11 -8.93
N MET A 167 3.64 0.92 -8.47
CA MET A 167 2.72 0.55 -7.40
C MET A 167 1.87 -0.66 -7.78
N THR A 168 1.32 -0.66 -9.00
CA THR A 168 0.52 -1.76 -9.55
C THR A 168 1.31 -3.07 -9.60
N MET A 169 2.54 -3.00 -10.12
CA MET A 169 3.44 -4.16 -10.20
C MET A 169 3.77 -4.71 -8.81
N THR A 170 4.09 -3.83 -7.87
CA THR A 170 4.47 -4.19 -6.50
C THR A 170 3.29 -4.83 -5.74
N VAL A 171 2.10 -4.24 -5.82
CA VAL A 171 0.88 -4.84 -5.24
C VAL A 171 0.61 -6.20 -5.87
N THR A 172 0.71 -6.32 -7.19
CA THR A 172 0.51 -7.61 -7.87
C THR A 172 1.50 -8.67 -7.40
N GLN A 173 2.77 -8.30 -7.19
CA GLN A 173 3.79 -9.18 -6.63
C GLN A 173 3.41 -9.64 -5.21
N VAL A 174 3.03 -8.71 -4.33
CA VAL A 174 2.58 -9.05 -2.96
C VAL A 174 1.40 -10.02 -2.99
N LEU A 175 0.42 -9.80 -3.87
CA LEU A 175 -0.75 -10.66 -3.97
C LEU A 175 -0.42 -12.09 -4.40
N THR A 176 0.74 -12.33 -5.02
CA THR A 176 1.19 -13.70 -5.33
C THR A 176 1.46 -14.54 -4.09
N PHE A 177 1.73 -13.92 -2.93
CA PHE A 177 1.87 -14.60 -1.65
C PHE A 177 0.68 -15.51 -1.32
N TRP A 178 -0.53 -15.10 -1.73
CA TRP A 178 -1.78 -15.78 -1.44
C TRP A 178 -2.13 -16.88 -2.46
N LYS A 179 -1.36 -17.02 -3.54
CA LYS A 179 -1.64 -18.06 -4.56
C LYS A 179 -1.41 -19.45 -3.96
N GLY A 180 -2.47 -20.26 -3.93
CA GLY A 180 -2.42 -21.64 -3.45
C GLY A 180 -2.50 -21.80 -1.93
N LYS A 181 -2.86 -20.73 -1.20
CA LYS A 181 -3.03 -20.72 0.26
C LYS A 181 -4.48 -20.52 0.70
#